data_AF-A0A5L4DEX9-F1
#
_entry.id   AF-A0A5L4DEX9-F1
#
_cell.length_a   1.000
_cell.length_b   1.000
_cell.length_c   1.000
_cell.angle_alpha   90.00
_cell.angle_beta   90.00
_cell.angle_gamma   90.00
#
_symmetry.space_group_name_H-M   'P 1'
#
loop_
_entity.id
_entity.type
_entity.pdbx_description
1 polymer ?
#
loop_
_entity_poly.entity_id
_entity_poly.type
_entity_poly.pdbx_seq_one_letter_code
_entity_poly.pdbx_strand_id
1 'polypeptide(L)'
;MLLGRVAESKECGLLILDSKGKDFLLETFTIFGMLSKSHNYDVREIVRIIKDLKELDRLQELGLIEWSRNNNPRKKVYRDKCKGKKIQDIWEFKDSQNPAYPTEKNRAMLRRIIAMSSNEDSRVMDCFCGGGGFLQEALNLGRKFIGIDEGIEAIKLNQKWLKESENHLFSRDIALIEKLTCQ
;
A
#
# COMPACT_ATOMS: atom_id res chain seq x y z
N MET A 1 -15.86 14.23 38.63
CA MET A 1 -15.76 13.42 39.87
C MET A 1 -17.03 12.58 39.93
N LEU A 2 -16.86 11.24 39.82
CA LEU A 2 -17.79 10.13 40.12
C LEU A 2 -19.30 10.27 39.82
N LEU A 3 -19.82 9.37 38.97
CA LEU A 3 -20.78 8.33 39.38
C LEU A 3 -20.95 7.30 38.26
N GLY A 4 -20.61 6.05 38.56
CA GLY A 4 -20.75 4.93 37.63
C GLY A 4 -22.17 4.38 37.57
N ARG A 5 -22.39 3.51 36.58
CA ARG A 5 -23.24 2.31 36.74
C ARG A 5 -22.62 1.16 35.95
N VAL A 6 -22.49 0.03 36.64
CA VAL A 6 -22.27 -1.30 36.09
C VAL A 6 -23.62 -1.77 35.56
N ALA A 7 -23.67 -2.23 34.30
CA ALA A 7 -24.85 -2.92 33.77
C ALA A 7 -24.71 -4.42 34.09
N GLU A 8 -25.53 -4.93 35.02
CA GLU A 8 -25.65 -6.36 35.28
C GLU A 8 -26.80 -7.02 34.50
N SER A 9 -26.66 -8.33 34.32
CA SER A 9 -27.59 -9.30 33.71
C SER A 9 -28.30 -8.86 32.43
N LYS A 10 -27.65 -9.17 31.29
CA LYS A 10 -28.22 -9.41 29.96
C LYS A 10 -29.74 -9.21 29.83
N GLU A 11 -30.17 -7.96 29.69
CA GLU A 11 -31.41 -7.66 28.97
C GLU A 11 -31.09 -7.81 27.48
N CYS A 12 -31.43 -8.96 26.92
CA CYS A 12 -31.34 -9.19 25.48
C CYS A 12 -32.69 -8.84 24.85
N GLY A 13 -32.79 -7.67 24.24
CA GLY A 13 -33.89 -7.33 23.35
C GLY A 13 -33.71 -8.01 21.99
N LEU A 14 -34.61 -8.89 21.60
CA LEU A 14 -34.67 -9.43 20.24
C LEU A 14 -35.49 -8.49 19.37
N LEU A 15 -34.82 -7.67 18.56
CA LEU A 15 -35.45 -6.81 17.57
C LEU A 15 -35.61 -7.57 16.25
N ILE A 16 -36.83 -8.04 16.00
CA ILE A 16 -37.24 -8.60 14.70
C ILE A 16 -37.75 -7.42 13.88
N LEU A 17 -37.01 -7.08 12.81
CA LEU A 17 -37.36 -5.97 11.92
C LEU A 17 -37.86 -6.53 10.60
N ASP A 18 -39.01 -6.04 10.14
CA ASP A 18 -39.42 -6.21 8.75
C ASP A 18 -38.56 -5.33 7.81
N SER A 19 -38.76 -5.46 6.50
CA SER A 19 -38.00 -4.70 5.49
C SER A 19 -38.08 -3.17 5.66
N LYS A 20 -39.17 -2.62 6.21
CA LYS A 20 -39.33 -1.18 6.49
C LYS A 20 -38.64 -0.75 7.79
N GLY A 21 -38.51 -1.66 8.75
CA GLY A 21 -37.77 -1.42 10.00
C GLY A 21 -36.25 -1.33 9.83
N LYS A 22 -35.71 -1.97 8.78
CA LYS A 22 -34.28 -1.94 8.44
C LYS A 22 -33.79 -0.54 8.01
N ASP A 23 -34.58 0.16 7.21
CA ASP A 23 -34.20 1.48 6.70
C ASP A 23 -34.20 2.53 7.81
N PHE A 24 -35.20 2.50 8.71
CA PHE A 24 -35.26 3.35 9.90
C PHE A 24 -34.07 3.15 10.84
N LEU A 25 -33.63 1.90 11.02
CA LEU A 25 -32.45 1.60 11.82
C LEU A 25 -31.18 2.12 11.14
N LEU A 26 -31.05 1.96 9.81
CA LEU A 26 -29.90 2.42 9.05
C LEU A 26 -29.77 3.95 9.05
N GLU A 27 -30.90 4.67 8.96
CA GLU A 27 -30.95 6.14 9.08
C GLU A 27 -30.56 6.60 10.48
N THR A 28 -31.06 5.93 11.52
CA THR A 28 -30.72 6.23 12.92
C THR A 28 -29.23 6.05 13.21
N PHE A 29 -28.62 4.94 12.75
CA PHE A 29 -27.18 4.70 12.89
C PHE A 29 -26.34 5.70 12.07
N THR A 30 -26.82 6.13 10.91
CA THR A 30 -26.15 7.15 10.10
C THR A 30 -26.14 8.51 10.80
N ILE A 31 -27.25 8.91 11.42
CA ILE A 31 -27.37 10.14 12.22
C ILE A 31 -26.46 10.08 13.46
N PHE A 32 -26.48 8.97 14.21
CA PHE A 32 -25.59 8.78 15.37
C PHE A 32 -24.09 8.79 14.99
N GLY A 33 -23.73 8.20 13.86
CA GLY A 33 -22.37 8.21 13.33
C GLY A 33 -21.88 9.58 12.86
N MET A 34 -22.78 10.44 12.37
CA MET A 34 -22.46 11.84 12.04
C MET A 34 -22.25 12.72 13.28
N LEU A 35 -22.99 12.46 14.36
CA LEU A 35 -22.96 13.27 15.59
C LEU A 35 -21.82 12.90 16.55
N SER A 36 -21.10 11.79 16.33
CA SER A 36 -20.00 11.36 17.20
C SER A 36 -18.71 11.06 16.42
N LYS A 37 -17.73 11.97 16.46
CA LYS A 37 -16.42 11.79 15.79
C LYS A 37 -15.65 10.56 16.29
N SER A 38 -15.84 10.17 17.55
CA SER A 38 -15.11 9.06 18.18
C SER A 38 -15.62 7.68 17.75
N HIS A 39 -16.88 7.56 17.33
CA HIS A 39 -17.52 6.28 16.98
C HIS A 39 -17.79 6.11 15.48
N ASN A 40 -17.31 7.04 14.66
CA ASN A 40 -17.58 7.07 13.22
C ASN A 40 -17.02 5.83 12.49
N TYR A 41 -15.88 5.28 12.95
CA TYR A 41 -15.25 4.11 12.35
C TYR A 41 -16.06 2.83 12.60
N ASP A 42 -16.45 2.58 13.84
CA ASP A 42 -17.21 1.38 14.24
C ASP A 42 -18.60 1.36 13.59
N VAL A 43 -19.28 2.51 13.52
CA VAL A 43 -20.57 2.65 12.84
C VAL A 43 -20.44 2.38 11.34
N ARG A 44 -19.36 2.85 10.70
CA ARG A 44 -19.09 2.56 9.28
C ARG A 44 -18.82 1.08 9.04
N GLU A 45 -18.14 0.41 9.95
CA GLU A 45 -17.87 -1.02 9.85
C GLU A 45 -19.15 -1.85 10.02
N ILE A 46 -20.01 -1.50 10.98
CA ILE A 46 -21.33 -2.12 11.19
C ILE A 46 -22.24 -1.91 9.98
N VAL A 47 -22.32 -0.69 9.44
CA VAL A 47 -23.09 -0.40 8.22
C VAL A 47 -22.54 -1.16 7.02
N ARG A 48 -21.23 -1.36 6.93
CA ARG A 48 -20.59 -2.14 5.86
C ARG A 48 -20.90 -3.63 5.98
N ILE A 49 -20.90 -4.19 7.19
CA ILE A 49 -21.28 -5.58 7.48
C ILE A 49 -22.76 -5.82 7.17
N ILE A 50 -23.64 -4.86 7.51
CA ILE A 50 -25.07 -4.95 7.22
C ILE A 50 -25.36 -4.82 5.71
N LYS A 51 -24.56 -4.04 4.97
CA LYS A 51 -24.71 -3.86 3.52
C LYS A 51 -24.29 -5.08 2.69
N ASP A 52 -23.39 -5.94 3.18
CA ASP A 52 -22.81 -7.06 2.42
C ASP A 52 -23.30 -8.46 2.87
N LEU A 53 -24.61 -8.62 3.11
CA LEU A 53 -25.22 -9.93 3.41
C LEU A 53 -24.87 -11.02 2.37
N LYS A 54 -24.74 -10.65 1.09
CA LYS A 54 -24.41 -11.57 -0.01
C LYS A 54 -23.00 -12.17 0.07
N GLU A 55 -22.01 -11.41 0.54
CA GLU A 55 -20.65 -11.93 0.66
C GLU A 55 -20.53 -12.85 1.88
N LEU A 56 -21.33 -12.59 2.93
CA LEU A 56 -21.39 -13.45 4.11
C LEU A 56 -21.98 -14.82 3.76
N ASP A 57 -23.10 -14.84 3.02
CA ASP A 57 -23.74 -16.07 2.51
C ASP A 57 -22.76 -16.86 1.62
N ARG A 58 -22.06 -16.19 0.70
CA ARG A 58 -21.05 -16.82 -0.16
C ARG A 58 -19.91 -17.45 0.64
N LEU A 59 -19.37 -16.75 1.64
CA LEU A 59 -18.29 -17.26 2.47
C LEU A 59 -18.75 -18.42 3.38
N GLN A 60 -20.03 -18.41 3.80
CA GLN A 60 -20.68 -19.51 4.50
C GLN A 60 -20.79 -20.75 3.60
N GLU A 61 -21.27 -20.61 2.35
CA GLU A 61 -21.34 -21.69 1.35
C GLU A 61 -19.97 -22.32 1.08
N LEU A 62 -18.93 -21.49 1.01
CA LEU A 62 -17.55 -21.95 0.81
C LEU A 62 -16.90 -22.55 2.07
N GLY A 63 -17.61 -22.59 3.21
CA GLY A 63 -17.11 -23.11 4.48
C GLY A 63 -16.00 -22.26 5.13
N LEU A 64 -15.83 -21.01 4.65
CA LEU A 64 -14.78 -20.08 5.03
C LEU A 64 -15.13 -19.21 6.24
N ILE A 65 -16.28 -19.45 6.89
CA ILE A 65 -16.69 -18.77 8.11
C ILE A 65 -16.58 -19.71 9.31
N GLU A 66 -16.10 -19.17 10.43
CA GLU A 66 -16.18 -19.75 11.76
C GLU A 66 -17.02 -18.83 12.65
N TRP A 67 -17.99 -19.40 13.36
CA TRP A 67 -18.81 -18.67 14.30
C TRP A 67 -18.21 -18.78 15.70
N SER A 68 -17.96 -17.64 16.35
CA SER A 68 -17.53 -17.64 17.75
C SER A 68 -18.68 -17.99 18.69
N ARG A 69 -18.36 -18.34 19.95
CA ARG A 69 -19.36 -18.63 21.01
C ARG A 69 -20.37 -17.49 21.24
N ASN A 70 -20.03 -16.27 20.84
CA ASN A 70 -20.87 -15.08 20.97
C ASN A 70 -21.56 -14.70 19.63
N ASN A 71 -21.69 -15.63 18.68
CA ASN A 71 -22.31 -15.43 17.36
C ASN A 71 -21.69 -14.33 16.49
N ASN A 72 -20.42 -13.98 16.72
CA ASN A 72 -19.68 -13.10 15.83
C ASN A 72 -18.97 -13.92 14.73
N PRO A 73 -19.25 -13.72 13.43
CA PRO A 73 -18.64 -14.46 12.32
C PRO A 73 -17.17 -14.06 12.11
N ARG A 74 -16.30 -15.04 11.88
CA ARG A 74 -14.86 -14.88 11.61
C ARG A 74 -14.51 -15.53 10.29
N LYS A 75 -13.73 -14.86 9.44
CA LYS A 75 -13.22 -15.45 8.19
C LYS A 75 -12.05 -16.39 8.48
N LYS A 76 -12.14 -17.65 8.07
CA LYS A 76 -11.03 -18.61 8.07
C LYS A 76 -10.03 -18.20 7.00
N VAL A 77 -8.79 -17.94 7.42
CA VAL A 77 -7.67 -17.66 6.51
C VAL A 77 -6.63 -18.76 6.70
N TYR A 78 -6.48 -19.61 5.68
CA TYR A 78 -5.54 -20.72 5.72
C TYR A 78 -4.11 -20.25 5.45
N ARG A 79 -3.13 -20.87 6.13
CA ARG A 79 -1.72 -20.45 6.15
C ARG A 79 -1.06 -20.48 4.77
N ASP A 80 -1.43 -21.44 3.93
CA ASP A 80 -1.01 -21.61 2.53
C ASP A 80 -1.52 -20.49 1.60
N LYS A 81 -2.66 -19.87 1.93
CA LYS A 81 -3.25 -18.75 1.17
C LYS A 81 -2.90 -17.37 1.72
N CYS A 82 -2.19 -17.30 2.85
CA CYS A 82 -1.71 -16.04 3.42
C CYS A 82 -0.57 -15.48 2.55
N LYS A 83 -0.84 -14.46 1.74
CA LYS A 83 0.17 -13.68 0.99
C LYS A 83 1.08 -12.81 1.89
N GLY A 84 1.23 -13.15 3.16
CA GLY A 84 1.90 -12.35 4.18
C GLY A 84 1.06 -11.17 4.70
N LYS A 85 1.64 -10.37 5.60
CA LYS A 85 1.05 -9.11 6.04
C LYS A 85 1.26 -8.04 4.96
N LYS A 86 0.24 -7.20 4.73
CA LYS A 86 0.41 -6.00 3.90
C LYS A 86 1.51 -5.13 4.49
N ILE A 87 2.37 -4.61 3.63
CA ILE A 87 3.40 -3.64 4.02
C ILE A 87 2.68 -2.35 4.46
N GLN A 88 3.16 -1.74 5.55
CA GLN A 88 2.64 -0.48 6.08
C GLN A 88 3.20 0.72 5.30
N ASP A 89 2.66 1.92 5.51
CA ASP A 89 3.13 3.14 4.82
C ASP A 89 4.42 3.71 5.42
N ILE A 90 4.78 3.32 6.65
CA ILE A 90 6.00 3.76 7.34
C ILE A 90 7.07 2.70 7.17
N TRP A 91 8.21 3.07 6.56
CA TRP A 91 9.34 2.17 6.32
C TRP A 91 10.59 2.65 7.01
N GLU A 92 11.36 1.71 7.55
CA GLU A 92 12.66 1.96 8.18
C GLU A 92 13.78 1.49 7.25
N PHE A 93 14.54 2.44 6.71
CA PHE A 93 15.75 2.19 5.92
C PHE A 93 16.88 3.08 6.44
N LYS A 94 18.12 2.56 6.41
CA LYS A 94 19.32 3.34 6.77
C LYS A 94 20.03 3.81 5.52
N ASP A 95 20.35 5.09 5.44
CA ASP A 95 21.13 5.60 4.32
C ASP A 95 22.57 5.09 4.34
N SER A 96 23.21 5.11 3.17
CA SER A 96 24.62 4.72 3.03
C SER A 96 25.49 5.69 3.83
N GLN A 97 26.48 5.16 4.56
CA GLN A 97 27.45 5.98 5.28
C GLN A 97 28.44 6.68 4.35
N ASN A 98 28.65 6.13 3.16
CA ASN A 98 29.56 6.66 2.13
C ASN A 98 28.79 6.79 0.81
N PRO A 99 27.95 7.83 0.66
CA PRO A 99 27.19 8.03 -0.56
C PRO A 99 28.11 8.55 -1.68
N ALA A 100 27.89 8.09 -2.91
CA ALA A 100 28.61 8.59 -4.08
C ALA A 100 28.05 9.95 -4.55
N TYR A 101 26.83 10.28 -4.14
CA TYR A 101 26.16 11.55 -4.43
C TYR A 101 25.49 12.10 -3.16
N PRO A 102 25.53 13.43 -2.88
CA PRO A 102 25.10 13.98 -1.59
C PRO A 102 23.67 13.59 -1.15
N THR A 103 22.78 13.37 -2.10
CA THR A 103 21.36 13.05 -1.87
C THR A 103 21.00 11.60 -2.23
N GLU A 104 21.99 10.70 -2.30
CA GLU A 104 21.78 9.30 -2.65
C GLU A 104 20.80 8.61 -1.69
N LYS A 105 19.72 8.07 -2.25
CA LYS A 105 18.70 7.33 -1.49
C LYS A 105 19.13 5.89 -1.28
N ASN A 106 18.69 5.29 -0.17
CA ASN A 106 18.90 3.87 0.10
C ASN A 106 18.43 2.98 -1.08
N ARG A 107 19.32 2.12 -1.58
CA ARG A 107 19.04 1.25 -2.74
C ARG A 107 17.93 0.23 -2.48
N ALA A 108 17.87 -0.37 -1.30
CA ALA A 108 16.83 -1.34 -0.95
C ALA A 108 15.44 -0.68 -0.91
N MET A 109 15.36 0.59 -0.50
CA MET A 109 14.14 1.38 -0.58
C MET A 109 13.71 1.59 -2.03
N LEU A 110 14.62 2.04 -2.90
CA LEU A 110 14.32 2.25 -4.32
C LEU A 110 13.87 0.96 -5.02
N ARG A 111 14.59 -0.15 -4.79
CA ARG A 111 14.24 -1.48 -5.30
C ARG A 111 12.82 -1.88 -4.90
N ARG A 112 12.46 -1.65 -3.63
CA ARG A 112 11.12 -1.94 -3.11
C ARG A 112 10.05 -1.10 -3.81
N ILE A 113 10.29 0.20 -3.99
CA ILE A 113 9.36 1.10 -4.69
C ILE A 113 9.14 0.61 -6.12
N ILE A 114 10.21 0.35 -6.88
CA ILE A 114 10.11 -0.08 -8.28
C ILE A 114 9.35 -1.41 -8.39
N ALA A 115 9.69 -2.38 -7.55
CA ALA A 115 9.06 -3.71 -7.59
C ALA A 115 7.56 -3.68 -7.22
N MET A 116 7.13 -2.77 -6.35
CA MET A 116 5.71 -2.65 -5.97
C MET A 116 4.91 -1.79 -6.95
N SER A 117 5.57 -0.84 -7.64
CA SER A 117 4.92 0.13 -8.51
C SER A 117 5.01 -0.23 -10.00
N SER A 118 5.72 -1.30 -10.37
CA SER A 118 5.91 -1.70 -11.77
C SER A 118 6.11 -3.20 -11.93
N ASN A 119 5.71 -3.72 -13.09
CA ASN A 119 6.02 -5.09 -13.49
C ASN A 119 7.37 -5.16 -14.21
N GLU A 120 7.88 -6.36 -14.43
CA GLU A 120 9.01 -6.58 -15.34
C GLU A 120 8.72 -6.00 -16.73
N ASP A 121 9.76 -5.60 -17.46
CA ASP A 121 9.71 -4.94 -18.78
C ASP A 121 8.97 -3.58 -18.84
N SER A 122 8.42 -3.11 -17.71
CA SER A 122 7.79 -1.79 -17.61
C SER A 122 8.82 -0.67 -17.83
N ARG A 123 8.31 0.50 -18.26
CA ARG A 123 9.09 1.74 -18.34
C ARG A 123 8.89 2.57 -17.08
N VAL A 124 9.98 2.98 -16.45
CA VAL A 124 9.99 3.89 -15.29
C VAL A 124 10.76 5.16 -15.63
N MET A 125 10.46 6.26 -14.94
CA MET A 125 11.10 7.55 -15.20
C MET A 125 11.42 8.28 -13.89
N ASP A 126 12.58 8.90 -13.85
CA ASP A 126 13.00 9.79 -12.77
C ASP A 126 13.57 11.09 -13.37
N CYS A 127 12.87 12.20 -13.11
CA CYS A 127 13.24 13.52 -13.64
C CYS A 127 14.27 14.26 -12.78
N PHE A 128 14.68 13.68 -11.66
CA PHE A 128 15.68 14.21 -10.74
C PHE A 128 16.61 13.07 -10.30
N CYS A 129 17.15 12.35 -11.28
CA CYS A 129 17.76 11.05 -11.03
C CYS A 129 19.07 11.11 -10.23
N GLY A 130 19.69 12.29 -10.09
CA GLY A 130 20.92 12.52 -9.35
C GLY A 130 22.00 11.51 -9.75
N GLY A 131 22.63 10.88 -8.75
CA GLY A 131 23.62 9.81 -8.97
C GLY A 131 23.10 8.51 -9.62
N GLY A 132 21.87 8.48 -10.12
CA GLY A 132 21.33 7.38 -10.92
C GLY A 132 20.85 6.18 -10.14
N GLY A 133 20.70 6.33 -8.82
CA GLY A 133 20.45 5.18 -7.95
C GLY A 133 19.16 4.44 -8.29
N PHE A 134 18.13 5.19 -8.69
CA PHE A 134 16.85 4.65 -9.15
C PHE A 134 16.98 3.92 -10.49
N LEU A 135 17.73 4.49 -11.44
CA LEU A 135 17.93 3.93 -12.79
C LEU A 135 18.67 2.60 -12.73
N GLN A 136 19.70 2.53 -11.89
CA GLN A 136 20.47 1.32 -11.60
C GLN A 136 19.58 0.20 -11.05
N GLU A 137 18.75 0.50 -10.06
CA GLU A 137 17.85 -0.50 -9.47
C GLU A 137 16.72 -0.90 -10.44
N ALA A 138 16.27 0.02 -11.30
CA ALA A 138 15.31 -0.29 -12.36
C ALA A 138 15.91 -1.29 -13.37
N LEU A 139 17.15 -1.06 -13.81
CA LEU A 139 17.87 -1.97 -14.69
C LEU A 139 18.06 -3.35 -14.04
N ASN A 140 18.50 -3.39 -12.78
CA ASN A 140 18.71 -4.62 -12.02
C ASN A 140 17.43 -5.45 -11.86
N LEU A 141 16.28 -4.79 -11.88
CA LEU A 141 14.96 -5.43 -11.84
C LEU A 141 14.43 -5.75 -13.25
N GLY A 142 15.18 -5.52 -14.33
CA GLY A 142 14.70 -5.78 -15.69
C GLY A 142 13.61 -4.80 -16.15
N ARG A 143 13.68 -3.53 -15.72
CA ARG A 143 12.81 -2.45 -16.23
C ARG A 143 13.60 -1.55 -17.18
N LYS A 144 12.89 -0.97 -18.14
CA LYS A 144 13.41 0.12 -18.97
C LYS A 144 13.29 1.42 -18.19
N PHE A 145 14.22 2.35 -18.34
CA PHE A 145 14.21 3.59 -17.58
C PHE A 145 14.46 4.83 -18.45
N ILE A 146 14.01 5.98 -17.95
CA ILE A 146 14.36 7.32 -18.44
C ILE A 146 14.84 8.12 -17.23
N GLY A 147 16.07 8.63 -17.29
CA GLY A 147 16.64 9.50 -16.27
C GLY A 147 16.89 10.89 -16.82
N ILE A 148 16.53 11.92 -16.06
CA ILE A 148 16.80 13.32 -16.40
C ILE A 148 17.43 13.97 -15.18
N ASP A 149 18.50 14.73 -15.39
CA ASP A 149 19.13 15.59 -14.40
C ASP A 149 19.92 16.70 -15.10
N GLU A 150 20.04 17.86 -14.46
CA GLU A 150 20.82 19.00 -14.97
C GLU A 150 22.20 19.13 -14.28
N GLY A 151 22.39 18.44 -13.15
CA GLY A 151 23.59 18.50 -12.34
C GLY A 151 24.78 17.87 -13.06
N ILE A 152 25.84 18.66 -13.28
CA ILE A 152 27.06 18.19 -13.95
C ILE A 152 27.66 16.97 -13.23
N GLU A 153 27.67 16.97 -11.90
CA GLU A 153 28.20 15.85 -11.11
C GLU A 153 27.32 14.60 -11.20
N ALA A 154 25.98 14.77 -11.24
CA ALA A 154 25.05 13.67 -11.50
C ALA A 154 25.28 13.07 -12.88
N ILE A 155 25.39 13.90 -13.91
CA ILE A 155 25.67 13.49 -15.29
C ILE A 155 26.98 12.70 -15.36
N LYS A 156 28.08 13.20 -14.77
CA LYS A 156 29.37 12.51 -14.74
C LYS A 156 29.30 11.14 -14.08
N LEU A 157 28.63 11.03 -12.94
CA LEU A 157 28.45 9.74 -12.24
C LEU A 157 27.66 8.74 -13.08
N ASN A 158 26.56 9.20 -13.70
CA ASN A 158 25.75 8.36 -14.58
C ASN A 158 26.52 7.93 -15.83
N GLN A 159 27.27 8.83 -16.47
CA GLN A 159 28.15 8.49 -17.61
C GLN A 159 29.20 7.45 -17.24
N LYS A 160 29.84 7.59 -16.07
CA LYS A 160 30.81 6.62 -15.58
C LYS A 160 30.16 5.25 -15.40
N TRP A 161 29.02 5.20 -14.72
CA TRP A 161 28.26 3.97 -14.51
C TRP A 161 27.83 3.31 -15.83
N LEU A 162 27.37 4.09 -16.82
CA LEU A 162 26.98 3.56 -18.12
C LEU A 162 28.15 2.92 -18.86
N LYS A 163 29.32 3.57 -18.89
CA LYS A 163 30.55 3.02 -19.49
C LYS A 163 30.99 1.73 -18.81
N GLU A 164 30.88 1.66 -17.48
CA GLU A 164 31.18 0.45 -16.72
C GLU A 164 30.16 -0.67 -17.04
N SER A 165 28.90 -0.31 -17.23
CA SER A 165 27.80 -1.24 -17.50
C SER A 165 27.76 -1.74 -18.94
N GLU A 166 28.22 -0.98 -19.92
CA GLU A 166 28.34 -1.40 -21.33
C GLU A 166 29.24 -2.64 -21.52
N ASN A 167 30.20 -2.84 -20.61
CA ASN A 167 31.04 -4.04 -20.57
C ASN A 167 30.30 -5.28 -20.05
N HIS A 168 29.07 -5.14 -19.56
CA HIS A 168 28.23 -6.22 -19.07
C HIS A 168 27.01 -6.41 -20.00
N LEU A 169 26.62 -7.67 -20.21
CA LEU A 169 25.70 -8.16 -21.26
C LEU A 169 24.30 -7.48 -21.35
N PHE A 170 23.94 -6.58 -20.43
CA PHE A 170 22.59 -6.00 -20.29
C PHE A 170 22.37 -4.65 -21.01
N SER A 171 23.40 -4.11 -21.67
CA SER A 171 23.48 -2.66 -21.92
C SER A 171 23.40 -2.24 -23.39
N ARG A 172 22.76 -3.01 -24.27
CA ARG A 172 22.79 -2.70 -25.72
C ARG A 172 21.93 -1.51 -26.17
N ASP A 173 20.98 -1.06 -25.33
CA ASP A 173 19.99 -0.03 -25.72
C ASP A 173 19.95 1.18 -24.76
N ILE A 174 21.02 1.46 -24.02
CA ILE A 174 21.06 2.66 -23.16
C ILE A 174 21.69 3.81 -23.94
N ALA A 175 20.93 4.87 -24.17
CA ALA A 175 21.40 6.07 -24.85
C ALA A 175 21.42 7.26 -23.87
N LEU A 176 22.54 7.98 -23.83
CA LEU A 176 22.60 9.31 -23.22
C LEU A 176 22.20 10.35 -24.28
N ILE A 177 21.20 11.16 -23.97
CA ILE A 177 20.80 12.29 -24.82
C ILE A 177 21.24 13.55 -24.11
N GLU A 178 22.34 14.15 -24.58
CA GLU A 178 22.77 15.46 -24.10
C GLU A 178 21.99 16.55 -24.83
N LYS A 179 21.53 17.58 -24.10
CA LYS A 179 21.08 18.80 -24.76
C LYS A 179 22.28 19.43 -25.45
N LEU A 180 22.31 19.36 -26.78
CA LEU A 180 23.12 20.26 -27.60
C LEU A 180 22.66 21.68 -27.27
N THR A 181 23.45 22.41 -26.47
CA THR A 181 23.31 23.85 -26.41
C THR A 181 23.55 24.37 -27.82
N CYS A 182 22.53 24.96 -28.45
CA CYS A 182 22.75 25.82 -29.60
C CYS A 182 23.75 26.89 -29.17
N GLN A 183 24.91 26.91 -29.83
CA GLN A 183 25.87 28.01 -29.72
C GLN A 183 25.25 29.31 -30.21
#